data_AF-A0AA38SR74-F1
#
_entry.id   AF-A0AA38SR74-F1
#
_cell.length_a   1.000
_cell.length_b   1.000
_cell.length_c   1.000
_cell.angle_alpha   90.00
_cell.angle_beta   90.00
_cell.angle_gamma   90.00
#
_symmetry.space_group_name_H-M   'P 1'
#
loop_
_entity.id
_entity.type
_entity.pdbx_description
1 polymer ?
#
loop_
_entity_poly.entity_id
_entity_poly.type
_entity_poly.pdbx_seq_one_letter_code
_entity_poly.pdbx_strand_id
1 'polypeptide(L)'
;MLNKFENILSCFKPRLRFNVVDVVKWRDSHGNLMDFATGVVWMEVKQRRDSVPWADRVWFHQNIPRHAFIFWLAIKERLRTRDKLFGWSVNVSKSCVLCKVHDESHKHLFLDCSFSAEVWNSLLGLVNLNGFLMDVIGAANGWSKFINKLGGISCNNSCWSLVKRWLFGAVVYFLWQERNYRIFQGKERNAKSLRSAIVECIRLKILGDDFKKGRVNDQVMKMWSLKEFNHDDG
;
A
#
# COMPACT_ATOMS: atom_id res chain seq x y z
N MET A 1 -18.39 0.09 -21.19
CA MET A 1 -17.14 -0.40 -21.82
C MET A 1 -17.40 -0.90 -23.25
N LEU A 2 -18.55 -1.53 -23.51
CA LEU A 2 -18.97 -2.00 -24.84
C LEU A 2 -19.26 -0.88 -25.87
N ASN A 3 -19.76 0.29 -25.45
CA ASN A 3 -20.06 1.40 -26.39
C ASN A 3 -18.83 2.11 -26.98
N LYS A 4 -17.60 1.75 -26.57
CA LYS A 4 -16.39 2.41 -27.09
C LYS A 4 -15.90 1.79 -28.40
N PHE A 5 -16.38 0.59 -28.75
CA PHE A 5 -16.00 -0.15 -29.94
C PHE A 5 -17.21 -0.88 -30.52
N GLU A 6 -18.26 -0.13 -30.87
CA GLU A 6 -19.54 -0.67 -31.39
C GLU A 6 -19.37 -1.58 -32.62
N ASN A 7 -18.25 -1.44 -33.33
CA ASN A 7 -17.95 -2.19 -34.55
C ASN A 7 -17.18 -3.51 -34.32
N ILE A 8 -16.86 -3.91 -33.08
CA ILE A 8 -16.21 -5.22 -32.83
C ILE A 8 -17.14 -6.39 -33.23
N LEU A 9 -18.46 -6.18 -33.20
CA LEU A 9 -19.47 -7.21 -33.51
C LEU A 9 -20.07 -7.08 -34.92
N SER A 10 -19.77 -6.02 -35.67
CA SER A 10 -20.18 -5.94 -37.07
C SER A 10 -19.29 -6.85 -37.91
N CYS A 11 -19.85 -7.92 -38.47
CA CYS A 11 -19.16 -8.84 -39.37
C CYS A 11 -18.76 -8.11 -40.68
N PHE A 12 -17.64 -7.40 -40.65
CA PHE A 12 -16.99 -6.89 -41.85
C PHE A 12 -16.37 -8.08 -42.57
N LYS A 13 -16.84 -8.40 -43.79
CA LYS A 13 -16.12 -9.31 -44.68
C LYS A 13 -15.01 -8.51 -45.37
N PRO A 14 -13.72 -8.66 -44.99
CA PRO A 14 -12.65 -7.92 -45.64
C PRO A 14 -12.50 -8.37 -47.10
N ARG A 15 -12.21 -7.41 -47.99
CA ARG A 15 -11.73 -7.74 -49.34
C ARG A 15 -10.29 -8.22 -49.22
N LEU A 16 -10.08 -9.51 -49.48
CA LEU A 16 -8.76 -10.13 -49.44
C LEU A 16 -7.86 -9.55 -50.53
N ARG A 17 -6.62 -9.20 -50.17
CA ARG A 17 -5.57 -8.84 -51.12
C ARG A 17 -4.63 -10.03 -51.24
N PHE A 18 -4.57 -10.63 -52.41
CA PHE A 18 -3.68 -11.75 -52.69
C PHE A 18 -2.21 -11.29 -52.72
N ASN A 19 -1.28 -12.15 -52.29
CA ASN A 19 0.17 -11.89 -52.20
C ASN A 19 0.58 -10.76 -51.23
N VAL A 20 -0.23 -10.47 -50.22
CA VAL A 20 0.11 -9.55 -49.12
C VAL A 20 0.11 -10.33 -47.81
N VAL A 21 1.13 -10.14 -46.98
CA VAL A 21 1.21 -10.77 -45.65
C VAL A 21 0.26 -10.05 -44.69
N ASP A 22 -0.47 -10.81 -43.88
CA ASP A 22 -1.33 -10.26 -42.84
C ASP A 22 -0.52 -9.49 -41.78
N VAL A 23 -1.02 -8.32 -41.39
CA VAL A 23 -0.39 -7.48 -40.36
C VAL A 23 -1.44 -7.12 -39.31
N VAL A 24 -1.10 -7.33 -38.04
CA VAL A 24 -1.94 -6.90 -36.91
C VAL A 24 -1.78 -5.40 -36.72
N LYS A 25 -2.89 -4.67 -36.82
CA LYS A 25 -2.98 -3.23 -36.58
C LYS A 25 -4.02 -2.95 -35.49
N TRP A 26 -3.84 -1.86 -34.78
CA TRP A 26 -4.82 -1.35 -33.82
C TRP A 26 -5.48 -0.10 -34.40
N ARG A 27 -6.81 0.01 -34.26
CA ARG A 27 -7.53 1.24 -34.62
C ARG A 27 -7.85 1.99 -33.34
N ASP A 28 -7.33 3.20 -33.22
CA ASP A 28 -7.57 4.02 -32.04
C ASP A 28 -9.00 4.57 -31.99
N SER A 29 -9.36 5.17 -30.85
CA SER A 29 -10.67 5.79 -30.62
C SER A 29 -10.98 6.98 -31.51
N HIS A 30 -9.99 7.52 -32.23
CA HIS A 30 -10.14 8.58 -33.23
C HIS A 30 -10.19 8.01 -34.66
N GLY A 31 -10.11 6.69 -34.82
CA GLY A 31 -10.17 5.98 -36.09
C GLY A 31 -8.82 5.77 -36.80
N ASN A 32 -7.69 6.17 -36.20
CA ASN A 32 -6.36 6.04 -36.80
C ASN A 32 -5.84 4.60 -36.70
N LEU A 33 -5.22 4.10 -37.76
CA LEU A 33 -4.54 2.79 -37.77
C LEU A 33 -3.10 2.93 -37.28
N MET A 34 -2.76 2.18 -36.25
CA MET A 34 -1.44 2.12 -35.62
C MET A 34 -0.87 0.70 -35.61
N ASP A 35 0.44 0.58 -35.42
CA ASP A 35 1.05 -0.71 -35.10
C ASP A 35 0.49 -1.26 -33.79
N PHE A 36 0.18 -2.55 -33.79
CA PHE A 36 -0.34 -3.21 -32.62
C PHE A 36 0.77 -3.37 -31.58
N ALA A 37 0.55 -2.80 -30.40
CA ALA A 37 1.31 -3.10 -29.20
C ALA A 37 0.33 -3.22 -28.04
N THR A 38 0.49 -4.26 -27.22
CA THR A 38 -0.38 -4.51 -26.06
C THR A 38 -0.45 -3.30 -25.12
N GLY A 39 0.66 -2.58 -24.95
CA GLY A 39 0.71 -1.33 -24.19
C GLY A 39 -0.16 -0.20 -24.77
N VAL A 40 -0.20 -0.04 -26.09
CA VAL A 40 -1.04 0.96 -26.77
C VAL A 40 -2.51 0.63 -26.57
N VAL A 41 -2.89 -0.62 -26.86
CA VAL A 41 -4.26 -1.11 -26.68
C VAL A 41 -4.72 -0.91 -25.23
N TRP A 42 -3.89 -1.31 -24.27
CA TRP A 42 -4.20 -1.16 -22.85
C TRP A 42 -4.39 0.32 -22.44
N MET A 43 -3.52 1.21 -22.91
CA MET A 43 -3.60 2.65 -22.62
C MET A 43 -4.88 3.31 -23.13
N GLU A 44 -5.49 2.75 -24.17
CA GLU A 44 -6.68 3.27 -24.81
C GLU A 44 -7.99 2.64 -24.29
N VAL A 45 -7.96 1.33 -24.05
CA VAL A 45 -9.06 0.57 -23.46
C VAL A 45 -9.25 0.97 -22.00
N LYS A 46 -8.16 1.23 -21.26
CA LYS A 46 -8.26 1.64 -19.87
C LYS A 46 -9.02 2.97 -19.77
N GLN A 47 -9.99 3.04 -18.86
CA GLN A 47 -10.52 4.32 -18.43
C GLN A 47 -9.40 5.06 -17.71
N ARG A 48 -8.95 6.20 -18.28
CA ARG A 48 -8.04 7.11 -17.57
C ARG A 48 -8.80 7.63 -16.36
N ARG A 49 -8.44 7.12 -15.18
CA ARG A 49 -8.87 7.67 -13.89
C ARG A 49 -7.72 8.53 -13.36
N ASP A 50 -8.08 9.55 -12.59
CA ASP A 50 -7.08 10.38 -11.94
C ASP A 50 -6.17 9.53 -11.04
N SER A 51 -4.89 9.90 -11.02
CA SER A 51 -3.95 9.28 -10.11
C SER A 51 -4.38 9.57 -8.68
N VAL A 52 -4.49 8.53 -7.87
CA VAL A 52 -4.82 8.67 -6.46
C VAL A 52 -3.58 9.14 -5.69
N PRO A 53 -3.66 10.19 -4.84
CA PRO A 53 -2.47 10.77 -4.20
C PRO A 53 -1.64 9.80 -3.34
N TRP A 54 -2.26 8.75 -2.81
CA TRP A 54 -1.58 7.74 -2.01
C TRP A 54 -0.79 6.71 -2.84
N ALA A 55 -0.94 6.66 -4.17
CA ALA A 55 -0.38 5.62 -5.03
C ALA A 55 1.14 5.45 -4.82
N ASP A 56 1.90 6.54 -4.90
CA ASP A 56 3.38 6.51 -4.78
C ASP A 56 3.90 6.20 -3.37
N ARG A 57 2.99 6.18 -2.38
CA ARG A 57 3.29 5.82 -0.98
C ARG A 57 3.15 4.31 -0.77
N VAL A 58 2.39 3.65 -1.64
CA VAL A 58 2.14 2.20 -1.60
C VAL A 58 2.97 1.48 -2.66
N TRP A 59 2.92 1.98 -3.89
CA TRP A 59 3.52 1.39 -5.09
C TRP A 59 4.75 2.20 -5.49
N PHE A 60 5.92 1.74 -5.05
CA PHE A 60 7.22 2.32 -5.41
C PHE A 60 8.24 1.21 -5.57
N HIS A 61 9.31 1.44 -6.34
CA HIS A 61 10.25 0.39 -6.73
C HIS A 61 10.79 -0.45 -5.55
N GLN A 62 11.12 0.21 -4.44
CA GLN A 62 11.74 -0.40 -3.26
C GLN A 62 10.74 -0.86 -2.20
N ASN A 63 9.44 -0.95 -2.52
CA ASN A 63 8.44 -1.39 -1.56
C ASN A 63 8.69 -2.83 -1.07
N ILE A 64 8.09 -3.20 0.05
CA ILE A 64 8.01 -4.61 0.49
C ILE A 64 6.69 -5.16 -0.07
N PRO A 65 6.68 -6.07 -1.06
CA PRO A 65 5.47 -6.42 -1.82
C PRO A 65 4.30 -6.87 -0.94
N ARG A 66 4.56 -7.74 0.05
CA ARG A 66 3.53 -8.19 1.00
C ARG A 66 2.92 -7.05 1.82
N HIS A 67 3.72 -6.06 2.21
CA HIS A 67 3.24 -4.91 2.98
C HIS A 67 2.45 -3.96 2.07
N ALA A 68 2.96 -3.68 0.87
CA ALA A 68 2.28 -2.85 -0.11
C ALA A 68 0.90 -3.41 -0.49
N PHE A 69 0.81 -4.73 -0.71
CA PHE A 69 -0.45 -5.39 -1.04
C PHE A 69 -1.48 -5.28 0.09
N ILE A 70 -1.11 -5.62 1.33
CA ILE A 70 -2.02 -5.50 2.48
C ILE A 70 -2.39 -4.04 2.74
N PHE A 71 -1.45 -3.11 2.60
CA PHE A 71 -1.70 -1.69 2.80
C PHE A 71 -2.65 -1.12 1.75
N TRP A 72 -2.48 -1.50 0.48
CA TRP A 72 -3.41 -1.17 -0.59
C TRP A 72 -4.83 -1.68 -0.29
N LEU A 73 -4.95 -2.95 0.12
CA LEU A 73 -6.25 -3.52 0.51
C LEU A 73 -6.85 -2.79 1.71
N ALA A 74 -6.04 -2.38 2.68
CA ALA A 74 -6.51 -1.57 3.81
C ALA A 74 -7.05 -0.22 3.32
N ILE A 75 -6.29 0.52 2.50
CA ILE A 75 -6.71 1.82 1.93
C ILE A 75 -8.02 1.69 1.16
N LYS A 76 -8.20 0.61 0.41
CA LYS A 76 -9.43 0.32 -0.34
C LYS A 76 -10.56 -0.24 0.53
N GLU A 77 -10.33 -0.42 1.83
CA GLU A 77 -11.24 -1.07 2.77
C GLU A 77 -11.69 -2.45 2.27
N ARG A 78 -10.75 -3.28 1.81
CA ARG A 78 -11.02 -4.62 1.25
C ARG A 78 -10.49 -5.78 2.09
N LEU A 79 -9.97 -5.50 3.29
CA LEU A 79 -9.64 -6.55 4.25
C LEU A 79 -10.92 -7.08 4.94
N ARG A 80 -10.88 -8.30 5.47
CA ARG A 80 -12.04 -8.95 6.11
C ARG A 80 -12.10 -8.64 7.60
N THR A 81 -12.51 -7.43 7.93
CA THR A 81 -12.79 -6.99 9.31
C THR A 81 -14.12 -7.57 9.83
N ARG A 82 -14.31 -7.64 11.16
CA ARG A 82 -15.49 -8.29 11.76
C ARG A 82 -16.80 -7.58 11.43
N ASP A 83 -16.82 -6.25 11.28
CA ASP A 83 -17.99 -5.51 10.75
C ASP A 83 -18.47 -6.05 9.39
N LYS A 84 -17.55 -6.34 8.47
CA LYS A 84 -17.85 -6.91 7.14
C LYS A 84 -18.29 -8.35 7.22
N LEU A 85 -17.62 -9.16 8.04
CA LEU A 85 -17.99 -10.58 8.22
C LEU A 85 -19.38 -10.70 8.85
N PHE A 86 -19.70 -9.85 9.83
CA PHE A 86 -21.02 -9.77 10.42
C PHE A 86 -22.08 -9.38 9.38
N GLY A 87 -21.77 -8.42 8.51
CA GLY A 87 -22.63 -8.04 7.38
C GLY A 87 -22.87 -9.16 6.36
N TRP A 88 -22.01 -10.18 6.32
CA TRP A 88 -22.19 -11.39 5.51
C TRP A 88 -22.84 -12.55 6.27
N SER A 89 -23.50 -12.27 7.40
CA SER A 89 -24.18 -13.25 8.24
C SER A 89 -23.26 -14.34 8.79
N VAL A 90 -21.95 -14.10 8.85
CA VAL A 90 -21.03 -14.99 9.55
C VAL A 90 -21.19 -14.76 11.05
N ASN A 91 -21.43 -15.83 11.82
CA ASN A 91 -21.59 -15.77 13.27
C ASN A 91 -20.23 -15.53 13.96
N VAL A 92 -19.79 -14.28 13.96
CA VAL A 92 -18.59 -13.81 14.66
C VAL A 92 -18.94 -12.65 15.58
N SER A 93 -18.26 -12.57 16.73
CA SER A 93 -18.34 -11.38 17.57
C SER A 93 -17.86 -10.15 16.78
N LYS A 94 -18.54 -9.02 16.96
CA LYS A 94 -18.16 -7.73 16.37
C LYS A 94 -16.94 -7.12 17.05
N SER A 95 -16.63 -7.52 18.28
CA SER A 95 -15.57 -6.89 19.08
C SER A 95 -14.20 -7.00 18.41
N CYS A 96 -13.38 -5.96 18.54
CA CYS A 96 -12.01 -5.94 18.06
C CYS A 96 -11.14 -6.88 18.88
N VAL A 97 -10.41 -7.79 18.23
CA VAL A 97 -9.55 -8.75 18.94
C VAL A 97 -8.28 -8.11 19.53
N LEU A 98 -7.92 -6.91 19.07
CA LEU A 98 -6.73 -6.22 19.54
C LEU A 98 -6.95 -5.56 20.90
N CYS A 99 -8.03 -4.77 21.05
CA CYS A 99 -8.35 -4.09 22.31
C CYS A 99 -9.41 -4.82 23.15
N LYS A 100 -10.27 -5.64 22.53
CA LYS A 100 -11.42 -6.32 23.18
C LYS A 100 -12.47 -5.37 23.79
N VAL A 101 -12.44 -4.07 23.44
CA VAL A 101 -13.34 -3.02 24.01
C VAL A 101 -14.40 -2.54 23.01
N HIS A 102 -14.02 -2.23 21.77
CA HIS A 102 -14.92 -1.67 20.76
C HIS A 102 -15.09 -2.62 19.57
N ASP A 103 -16.07 -2.36 18.71
CA ASP A 103 -16.30 -3.13 17.49
C ASP A 103 -15.16 -2.94 16.46
N GLU A 104 -14.80 -4.02 15.76
CA GLU A 104 -13.78 -4.01 14.70
C GLU A 104 -14.35 -3.43 13.41
N SER A 105 -13.80 -2.29 12.98
CA SER A 105 -13.91 -1.75 11.62
C SER A 105 -12.51 -1.46 11.07
N HIS A 106 -12.37 -1.14 9.78
CA HIS A 106 -11.08 -0.69 9.22
C HIS A 106 -10.50 0.49 10.00
N LYS A 107 -11.30 1.52 10.21
CA LYS A 107 -10.91 2.71 10.96
C LYS A 107 -10.49 2.35 12.38
N HIS A 108 -11.29 1.55 13.09
CA HIS A 108 -10.94 1.15 14.44
C HIS A 108 -9.67 0.31 14.48
N LEU A 109 -9.60 -0.76 13.68
CA LEU A 109 -8.48 -1.71 13.68
C LEU A 109 -7.14 -1.02 13.42
N PHE A 110 -7.09 -0.09 12.48
CA PHE A 110 -5.83 0.55 12.08
C PHE A 110 -5.54 1.88 12.76
N LEU A 111 -6.53 2.58 13.32
CA LEU A 111 -6.37 3.92 13.90
C LEU A 111 -6.92 4.02 15.33
N ASP A 112 -8.23 3.85 15.53
CA ASP A 112 -8.87 4.20 16.82
C ASP A 112 -8.65 3.15 17.93
N CYS A 113 -8.20 1.94 17.58
CA CYS A 113 -7.91 0.90 18.55
C CYS A 113 -6.76 1.33 19.46
N SER A 114 -6.95 1.24 20.78
CA SER A 114 -5.93 1.62 21.77
C SER A 114 -4.59 0.93 21.53
N PHE A 115 -4.61 -0.37 21.22
CA PHE A 115 -3.42 -1.14 20.85
C PHE A 115 -2.73 -0.59 19.60
N SER A 116 -3.50 -0.28 18.55
CA SER A 116 -2.96 0.26 17.30
C SER A 116 -2.43 1.68 17.45
N ALA A 117 -3.14 2.52 18.21
CA ALA A 117 -2.72 3.89 18.53
C ALA A 117 -1.40 3.91 19.31
N GLU A 118 -1.22 3.00 20.29
CA GLU A 118 0.04 2.83 21.01
C GLU A 118 1.19 2.49 20.05
N VAL A 119 0.98 1.53 19.14
CA VAL A 119 1.98 1.13 18.14
C VAL A 119 2.34 2.31 17.25
N TRP A 120 1.37 3.04 16.69
CA TRP A 120 1.63 4.22 15.85
C TRP A 120 2.42 5.31 16.60
N ASN A 121 1.96 5.70 17.79
CA ASN A 121 2.59 6.76 18.57
C ASN A 121 4.04 6.42 18.93
N SER A 122 4.34 5.15 19.16
CA SER A 122 5.71 4.68 19.45
C SER A 122 6.67 4.67 18.26
N LEU A 123 6.15 4.84 17.03
CA LEU A 123 6.86 4.69 15.77
C LEU A 123 6.94 5.97 14.94
N LEU A 124 5.91 6.83 14.99
CA LEU A 124 5.84 8.07 14.18
C LEU A 124 6.97 9.07 14.52
N GLY A 125 7.47 9.05 15.75
CA GLY A 125 8.63 9.84 16.15
C GLY A 125 9.92 9.46 15.41
N LEU A 126 10.08 8.19 15.02
CA LEU A 126 11.27 7.69 14.30
C LEU A 126 11.38 8.25 12.88
N VAL A 127 10.32 8.86 12.36
CA VAL A 127 10.25 9.43 11.02
C VAL A 127 9.84 10.91 11.01
N ASN A 128 9.95 11.59 12.16
CA ASN A 128 9.60 13.01 12.32
C ASN A 128 8.14 13.32 11.92
N LEU A 129 7.21 12.44 12.30
CA LEU A 129 5.76 12.59 12.07
C LEU A 129 4.97 12.57 13.39
N ASN A 130 5.57 13.07 14.48
CA ASN A 130 4.86 13.23 15.75
C ASN A 130 3.58 14.06 15.53
N GLY A 131 2.48 13.61 16.12
CA GLY A 131 1.18 14.27 15.97
C GLY A 131 0.46 14.02 14.64
N PHE A 132 1.02 13.22 13.72
CA PHE A 132 0.39 12.95 12.42
C PHE A 132 -1.04 12.40 12.52
N LEU A 133 -1.37 11.70 13.62
CA LEU A 133 -2.68 11.09 13.84
C LEU A 133 -3.60 11.88 14.80
N MET A 134 -3.19 13.04 15.32
CA MET A 134 -3.94 13.76 16.37
C MET A 134 -5.34 14.21 15.93
N ASP A 135 -5.51 14.63 14.68
CA ASP A 135 -6.79 15.05 14.09
C ASP A 135 -7.51 13.93 13.31
N VAL A 136 -6.91 12.73 13.34
CA VAL A 136 -7.34 11.52 12.62
C VAL A 136 -8.02 10.54 13.57
N ILE A 137 -7.38 10.24 14.70
CA ILE A 137 -7.91 9.30 15.70
C ILE A 137 -9.17 9.89 16.33
N GLY A 138 -10.22 9.08 16.43
CA GLY A 138 -11.52 9.48 16.99
C GLY A 138 -12.41 10.27 16.04
N ALA A 139 -11.86 11.00 15.06
CA ALA A 139 -12.64 11.76 14.09
C ALA A 139 -13.58 10.86 13.27
N ALA A 140 -14.84 11.25 13.03
CA ALA A 140 -15.80 10.43 12.29
C ALA A 140 -15.29 9.99 10.91
N ASN A 141 -14.64 10.90 10.17
CA ASN A 141 -14.01 10.66 8.89
C ASN A 141 -12.49 10.34 8.98
N GLY A 142 -12.05 9.81 10.12
CA GLY A 142 -10.63 9.57 10.43
C GLY A 142 -9.90 8.76 9.36
N TRP A 143 -10.52 7.71 8.81
CA TRP A 143 -9.89 6.90 7.76
C TRP A 143 -9.64 7.70 6.47
N SER A 144 -10.61 8.48 6.02
CA SER A 144 -10.46 9.37 4.86
C SER A 144 -9.42 10.46 5.11
N LYS A 145 -9.40 11.05 6.32
CA LYS A 145 -8.36 12.01 6.71
C LYS A 145 -6.97 11.39 6.69
N PHE A 146 -6.81 10.17 7.21
CA PHE A 146 -5.54 9.44 7.16
C PHE A 146 -5.04 9.27 5.72
N ILE A 147 -5.91 8.82 4.81
CA ILE A 147 -5.56 8.64 3.39
C ILE A 147 -5.18 9.98 2.74
N ASN A 148 -5.92 11.06 3.04
CA ASN A 148 -5.61 12.40 2.52
C ASN A 148 -4.26 12.91 3.03
N LYS A 149 -3.99 12.79 4.34
CA LYS A 149 -2.69 13.17 4.93
C LYS A 149 -1.55 12.34 4.37
N LEU A 150 -1.77 11.05 4.14
CA LEU A 150 -0.80 10.17 3.48
C LEU A 150 -0.45 10.67 2.07
N GLY A 151 -1.45 11.11 1.31
CA GLY A 151 -1.27 11.74 -0.01
C GLY A 151 -0.44 13.02 0.01
N GLY A 152 -0.47 13.77 1.12
CA GLY A 152 0.33 14.98 1.32
C GLY A 152 1.80 14.74 1.68
N ILE A 153 2.21 13.53 2.06
CA ILE A 153 3.60 13.23 2.46
C ILE A 153 4.49 13.21 1.23
N SER A 154 5.48 14.11 1.12
CA SER A 154 6.37 14.16 -0.05
C SER A 154 7.06 12.84 -0.40
N CYS A 155 7.09 12.50 -1.71
CA CYS A 155 7.68 11.28 -2.25
C CYS A 155 8.81 11.61 -3.24
N ASN A 156 10.03 11.80 -2.75
CA ASN A 156 11.19 12.19 -3.56
C ASN A 156 12.29 11.12 -3.64
N ASN A 157 11.97 9.86 -3.29
CA ASN A 157 12.90 8.72 -3.26
C ASN A 157 14.18 8.93 -2.41
N SER A 158 14.21 9.97 -1.56
CA SER A 158 15.24 10.10 -0.52
C SER A 158 15.13 8.96 0.50
N CYS A 159 16.22 8.68 1.22
CA CYS A 159 16.24 7.68 2.29
C CYS A 159 15.10 7.91 3.30
N TRP A 160 14.90 9.14 3.78
CA TRP A 160 13.79 9.50 4.67
C TRP A 160 12.41 9.26 4.05
N SER A 161 12.22 9.59 2.77
CA SER A 161 10.96 9.35 2.07
C SER A 161 10.67 7.85 1.90
N LEU A 162 11.70 7.04 1.67
CA LEU A 162 11.58 5.58 1.60
C LEU A 162 11.23 4.99 2.97
N VAL A 163 11.96 5.36 4.03
CA VAL A 163 11.73 4.88 5.40
C VAL A 163 10.31 5.23 5.87
N LYS A 164 9.82 6.44 5.60
CA LYS A 164 8.43 6.82 5.88
C LYS A 164 7.44 5.88 5.20
N ARG A 165 7.58 5.65 3.89
CA ARG A 165 6.69 4.77 3.12
C ARG A 165 6.73 3.32 3.61
N TRP A 166 7.92 2.80 3.92
CA TRP A 166 8.07 1.49 4.52
C TRP A 166 7.39 1.40 5.88
N LEU A 167 7.51 2.43 6.73
CA LEU A 167 6.88 2.46 8.05
C LEU A 167 5.36 2.34 7.94
N PHE A 168 4.70 3.14 7.10
CA PHE A 168 3.24 3.08 6.94
C PHE A 168 2.78 1.69 6.49
N GLY A 169 3.44 1.12 5.48
CA GLY A 169 3.11 -0.23 5.01
C GLY A 169 3.37 -1.30 6.06
N ALA A 170 4.49 -1.21 6.79
CA ALA A 170 4.85 -2.17 7.83
C ALA A 170 3.87 -2.14 9.01
N VAL A 171 3.50 -0.96 9.52
CA VAL A 171 2.56 -0.86 10.64
C VAL A 171 1.22 -1.49 10.28
N VAL A 172 0.65 -1.13 9.12
CA VAL A 172 -0.62 -1.70 8.66
C VAL A 172 -0.52 -3.21 8.47
N TYR A 173 0.57 -3.69 7.88
CA TYR A 173 0.80 -5.13 7.70
C TYR A 173 0.90 -5.87 9.03
N PHE A 174 1.69 -5.37 9.98
CA PHE A 174 1.92 -6.05 11.26
C PHE A 174 0.70 -5.99 12.18
N LEU A 175 -0.10 -4.92 12.14
CA LEU A 175 -1.40 -4.87 12.84
C LEU A 175 -2.38 -5.90 12.25
N TRP A 176 -2.44 -6.01 10.93
CA TRP A 176 -3.27 -7.02 10.26
C TRP A 176 -2.79 -8.45 10.58
N GLN A 177 -1.48 -8.69 10.57
CA GLN A 177 -0.88 -9.96 10.94
C GLN A 177 -1.18 -10.31 12.40
N GLU A 178 -0.98 -9.36 13.32
CA GLU A 178 -1.27 -9.53 14.75
C GLU A 178 -2.72 -9.94 14.95
N ARG A 179 -3.66 -9.19 14.36
CA ARG A 179 -5.09 -9.51 14.37
C ARG A 179 -5.36 -10.95 13.92
N ASN A 180 -4.72 -11.39 12.84
CA ASN A 180 -4.91 -12.76 12.33
C ASN A 180 -4.26 -13.82 13.25
N TYR A 181 -3.12 -13.54 13.87
CA TYR A 181 -2.51 -14.45 14.83
C TYR A 181 -3.39 -14.65 16.07
N ARG A 182 -4.02 -13.60 16.58
CA ARG A 182 -4.95 -13.72 17.72
C ARG A 182 -6.17 -14.59 17.37
N ILE A 183 -6.68 -14.48 16.14
CA ILE A 183 -7.88 -15.21 15.70
C ILE A 183 -7.58 -16.67 15.37
N PHE A 184 -6.52 -16.93 14.59
CA PHE A 184 -6.30 -18.24 13.98
C PHE A 184 -5.23 -19.08 14.67
N GLN A 185 -4.39 -18.47 15.51
CA GLN A 185 -3.28 -19.16 16.17
C GLN A 185 -3.28 -19.02 17.69
N GLY A 186 -4.19 -18.22 18.27
CA GLY A 186 -4.22 -17.96 19.71
C GLY A 186 -2.94 -17.29 20.25
N LYS A 187 -2.13 -16.67 19.38
CA LYS A 187 -0.90 -15.97 19.76
C LYS A 187 -1.18 -14.48 19.87
N GLU A 188 -0.78 -13.86 20.98
CA GLU A 188 -0.92 -12.43 21.20
C GLU A 188 0.45 -11.82 21.57
N ARG A 189 0.88 -10.79 20.84
CA ARG A 189 2.02 -9.93 21.21
C ARG A 189 1.51 -8.65 21.84
N ASN A 190 2.23 -8.14 22.83
CA ASN A 190 2.02 -6.78 23.32
C ASN A 190 2.54 -5.74 22.30
N ALA A 191 2.13 -4.48 22.48
CA ALA A 191 2.47 -3.40 21.55
C ALA A 191 3.98 -3.17 21.45
N LYS A 192 4.73 -3.31 22.55
CA LYS A 192 6.20 -3.20 22.58
C LYS A 192 6.88 -4.26 21.72
N SER A 193 6.47 -5.52 21.83
CA SER A 193 6.99 -6.62 21.01
C SER A 193 6.66 -6.43 19.53
N LEU A 194 5.44 -5.96 19.21
CA LEU A 194 5.07 -5.67 17.83
C LEU A 194 5.88 -4.50 17.26
N ARG A 195 6.07 -3.44 18.05
CA ARG A 195 6.95 -2.31 17.72
C ARG A 195 8.36 -2.79 17.40
N SER A 196 8.97 -3.61 18.25
CA SER A 196 10.32 -4.14 18.00
C SER A 196 10.40 -4.92 16.68
N ALA A 197 9.39 -5.73 16.37
CA ALA A 197 9.33 -6.45 15.09
C ALA A 197 9.22 -5.51 13.88
N ILE A 198 8.44 -4.42 13.99
CA ILE A 198 8.32 -3.41 12.92
C ILE A 198 9.65 -2.67 12.74
N VAL A 199 10.27 -2.23 13.85
CA VAL A 199 11.56 -1.53 13.81
C VAL A 199 12.62 -2.41 13.16
N GLU A 200 12.74 -3.67 13.58
CA GLU A 200 13.71 -4.59 13.02
C GLU A 200 13.47 -4.87 11.54
N CYS A 201 12.21 -5.05 11.13
CA CYS A 201 11.86 -5.20 9.72
C CYS A 201 12.32 -4.02 8.86
N ILE A 202 12.21 -2.79 9.38
CA ILE A 202 12.64 -1.59 8.65
C ILE A 202 14.15 -1.45 8.69
N ARG A 203 14.82 -1.76 9.81
CA ARG A 203 16.28 -1.80 9.92
C ARG A 203 16.89 -2.75 8.89
N LEU A 204 16.39 -3.98 8.83
CA LEU A 204 16.84 -4.97 7.84
C LEU A 204 16.56 -4.51 6.41
N LYS A 205 15.44 -3.83 6.18
CA LYS A 205 15.15 -3.25 4.85
C LYS A 205 16.11 -2.11 4.50
N ILE A 206 16.50 -1.27 5.46
CA ILE A 206 17.52 -0.23 5.24
C ILE A 206 18.87 -0.88 4.92
N LEU A 207 19.29 -1.90 5.68
CA LEU A 207 20.57 -2.56 5.47
C LEU A 207 20.65 -3.32 4.14
N GLY A 208 19.54 -3.88 3.67
CA GLY A 208 19.49 -4.70 2.45
C GLY A 208 19.13 -3.95 1.17
N ASP A 209 18.80 -2.65 1.23
CA ASP A 209 18.49 -1.86 0.03
C ASP A 209 19.73 -1.08 -0.41
N ASP A 210 20.11 -1.21 -1.69
CA ASP A 210 21.15 -0.40 -2.30
C ASP A 210 20.65 1.04 -2.44
N PHE A 211 20.73 1.82 -1.37
CA PHE A 211 20.67 3.27 -1.46
C PHE A 211 21.86 3.69 -2.32
N LYS A 212 21.62 3.97 -3.62
CA LYS A 212 22.62 4.40 -4.62
C LYS A 212 23.89 4.91 -3.94
N LYS A 213 24.97 4.09 -4.02
CA LYS A 213 26.29 4.25 -3.37
C LYS A 213 26.47 5.64 -2.71
N GLY A 214 26.41 5.68 -1.38
CA GLY A 214 26.81 6.85 -0.58
C GLY A 214 25.70 7.76 -0.05
N ARG A 215 24.45 7.32 0.10
CA ARG A 215 23.37 8.16 0.66
C ARG A 215 22.42 7.46 1.65
N VAL A 216 22.93 6.62 2.54
CA VAL A 216 22.20 6.46 3.81
C VAL A 216 22.50 7.70 4.62
N ASN A 217 21.47 8.49 4.92
CA ASN A 217 21.63 9.73 5.67
C ASN A 217 22.11 9.39 7.10
N ASP A 218 23.21 9.99 7.57
CA ASP A 218 23.79 9.74 8.90
C ASP A 218 22.76 9.91 10.04
N GLN A 219 21.80 10.81 9.87
CA GLN A 219 20.70 10.98 10.82
C GLN A 219 19.75 9.78 10.82
N VAL A 220 19.52 9.13 9.67
CA VAL A 220 18.77 7.87 9.59
C VAL A 220 19.57 6.76 10.25
N MET A 221 20.87 6.65 9.98
CA MET A 221 21.75 5.66 10.63
C MET A 221 21.70 5.79 12.15
N LYS A 222 21.86 7.02 12.67
CA LYS A 222 21.81 7.33 14.10
C LYS A 222 20.42 7.05 14.69
N MET A 223 19.35 7.56 14.06
CA MET A 223 17.96 7.41 14.55
C MET A 223 17.54 5.94 14.60
N TRP A 224 17.96 5.16 13.59
CA TRP A 224 17.65 3.74 13.50
C TRP A 224 18.71 2.87 14.14
N SER A 225 19.68 3.44 14.87
CA SER A 225 20.78 2.76 15.58
C SER A 225 21.48 1.69 14.73
N LEU A 226 21.75 2.03 13.47
CA LEU A 226 22.51 1.22 12.53
C LEU A 226 24.00 1.53 12.75
N LYS A 227 24.84 0.50 12.93
CA LYS A 227 26.30 0.70 12.95
C LYS A 227 26.76 0.98 11.52
N GLU A 228 27.69 1.91 11.34
CA GLU A 228 28.42 2.03 10.08
C GLU A 228 29.15 0.70 9.85
N PHE A 229 28.88 0.05 8.72
CA PHE A 229 29.80 -0.96 8.22
C PHE A 229 30.99 -0.18 7.67
N ASN A 230 32.07 -0.11 8.45
CA ASN A 230 33.37 0.20 7.87
C ASN A 230 33.58 -0.84 6.77
N HIS A 231 33.54 -0.40 5.52
CA HIS A 231 34.16 -1.15 4.43
C HIS A 231 35.68 -1.00 4.59
N ASP A 232 36.21 -1.65 5.62
CA ASP A 232 37.59 -2.10 5.62
C ASP A 232 37.53 -3.50 5.02
N ASP A 233 37.86 -3.63 3.74
CA ASP A 233 38.37 -4.86 3.14
C ASP A 233 38.98 -4.53 1.76
N GLY A 234 40.32 -4.48 1.75
CA GLY A 234 41.24 -5.01 0.72
C GLY A 234 41.07 -4.58 -0.73
#